data_AF-A0A7C1YMT1-F1
#
_entry.id   AF-A0A7C1YMT1-F1
#
_cell.length_a   1.000
_cell.length_b   1.000
_cell.length_c   1.000
_cell.angle_alpha   90.00
_cell.angle_beta   90.00
_cell.angle_gamma   90.00
#
_symmetry.space_group_name_H-M   'P 1'
#
loop_
_entity.id
_entity.type
_entity.pdbx_description
1 polymer ?
#
loop_
_entity_poly.entity_id
_entity_poly.type
_entity_poly.pdbx_seq_one_letter_code
_entity_poly.pdbx_strand_id
1 'polypeptide(L)'
;MNKFEFLHKDSGISSEDLKKTIKNLDGYRERVNTVAESGGYDADEASINLSIDGEISDRVNSLVARLKTDKLLYIIVVGIGGSNLGTKAIYEGVFGQADVYNKIRRPKIIFVDTLNHGLISEVQNIISQIEVPEEIVLNVITKSGTTTESIVNFEIIFESLKKH
;
A
#
# COMPACT_ATOMS: atom_id res chain seq x y z
N MET A 1 7.46 -20.67 -15.39
CA MET A 1 7.29 -19.20 -15.40
C MET A 1 5.88 -18.93 -15.89
N ASN A 2 5.02 -18.32 -15.08
CA ASN A 2 3.66 -17.99 -15.52
C ASN A 2 3.77 -16.86 -16.55
N LYS A 3 3.31 -17.11 -17.79
CA LYS A 3 3.34 -16.12 -18.85
C LYS A 3 2.06 -15.30 -18.75
N PHE A 4 2.18 -14.00 -18.49
CA PHE A 4 1.06 -13.10 -18.70
C PHE A 4 0.83 -12.97 -20.21
N GLU A 5 -0.41 -13.20 -20.64
CA GLU A 5 -0.81 -13.07 -22.03
C GLU A 5 -1.77 -11.91 -22.18
N PHE A 6 -1.43 -10.98 -23.08
CA PHE A 6 -2.33 -9.89 -23.45
C PHE A 6 -3.27 -10.37 -24.56
N LEU A 7 -4.48 -10.78 -24.18
CA LEU A 7 -5.51 -11.25 -25.11
C LEU A 7 -6.27 -10.06 -25.70
N HIS A 8 -6.04 -9.76 -26.99
CA HIS A 8 -6.67 -8.61 -27.67
C HIS A 8 -7.49 -9.00 -28.92
N LYS A 9 -7.68 -10.29 -29.16
CA LYS A 9 -8.33 -10.82 -30.37
C LYS A 9 -9.77 -10.28 -30.57
N ASP A 10 -10.48 -10.04 -29.46
CA ASP A 10 -11.89 -9.60 -29.46
C ASP A 10 -12.03 -8.10 -29.14
N SER A 11 -10.93 -7.34 -29.19
CA SER A 11 -10.92 -5.92 -28.81
C SER A 11 -11.51 -4.99 -29.88
N GLY A 12 -11.73 -5.49 -31.10
CA GLY A 12 -12.10 -4.66 -32.25
C GLY A 12 -10.95 -3.81 -32.79
N ILE A 13 -9.72 -3.96 -32.26
CA ILE A 13 -8.53 -3.23 -32.70
C ILE A 13 -7.79 -4.04 -33.76
N SER A 14 -7.54 -3.44 -34.92
CA SER A 14 -6.78 -4.09 -35.98
C SER A 14 -5.30 -4.22 -35.62
N SER A 15 -4.61 -5.22 -36.17
CA SER A 15 -3.16 -5.35 -35.98
C SER A 15 -2.38 -4.14 -36.52
N GLU A 16 -2.92 -3.44 -37.52
CA GLU A 16 -2.30 -2.24 -38.08
C GLU A 16 -2.39 -1.05 -37.12
N ASP A 17 -3.54 -0.84 -36.49
CA ASP A 17 -3.73 0.20 -35.47
C ASP A 17 -2.83 -0.04 -34.25
N LEU A 18 -2.69 -1.32 -33.85
CA LEU A 18 -1.78 -1.69 -32.78
C LEU A 18 -0.33 -1.36 -33.13
N LYS A 19 0.14 -1.73 -34.33
CA LYS A 19 1.50 -1.41 -34.80
C LYS A 19 1.74 0.11 -34.87
N LYS A 20 0.78 0.86 -35.39
CA LYS A 20 0.84 2.33 -35.45
C LYS A 20 0.96 2.94 -34.06
N THR A 21 0.17 2.45 -33.11
CA THR A 21 0.21 2.91 -31.71
C THR A 21 1.55 2.58 -31.06
N ILE A 22 2.06 1.35 -31.24
CA ILE A 22 3.38 0.95 -30.73
C ILE A 22 4.46 1.91 -31.22
N LYS A 23 4.48 2.21 -32.52
CA LYS A 23 5.45 3.14 -33.12
C LYS A 23 5.33 4.56 -32.53
N ASN A 24 4.12 5.03 -32.29
CA ASN A 24 3.90 6.36 -31.69
C ASN A 24 4.39 6.44 -30.23
N LEU A 25 4.54 5.31 -29.56
CA LEU A 25 5.03 5.23 -28.18
C LEU A 25 6.55 5.11 -28.09
N ASP A 26 7.29 4.95 -29.20
CA ASP A 26 8.73 4.70 -29.18
C ASP A 26 9.50 5.78 -28.38
N GLY A 27 9.21 7.06 -28.61
CA GLY A 27 9.83 8.16 -27.86
C GLY A 27 9.50 8.13 -26.36
N TYR A 28 8.27 7.75 -25.99
CA TYR A 28 7.90 7.60 -24.58
C TYR A 28 8.57 6.37 -23.94
N ARG A 29 8.74 5.29 -24.69
CA ARG A 29 9.47 4.09 -24.23
C ARG A 29 10.94 4.39 -24.01
N GLU A 30 11.57 5.16 -24.89
CA GLU A 30 12.94 5.65 -24.69
C GLU A 30 13.06 6.50 -23.42
N ARG A 31 12.08 7.39 -23.15
CA ARG A 31 12.01 8.16 -21.90
C ARG A 31 11.91 7.25 -20.67
N VAL A 32 11.01 6.26 -20.67
CA VAL A 32 10.85 5.32 -19.56
C VAL A 32 12.13 4.49 -19.35
N ASN A 33 12.78 4.03 -20.42
CA ASN A 33 14.05 3.32 -20.34
C ASN A 33 15.15 4.20 -19.72
N THR A 34 15.22 5.46 -20.14
CA THR A 34 16.18 6.43 -19.57
C THR A 34 15.96 6.62 -18.07
N VAL A 35 14.69 6.72 -17.63
CA VAL A 35 14.34 6.80 -16.20
C VAL A 35 14.72 5.52 -15.43
N ALA A 36 14.56 4.36 -16.08
CA ALA A 36 14.95 3.08 -15.48
C ALA A 36 16.47 2.98 -15.30
N GLU A 37 17.23 3.43 -16.29
CA GLU A 37 18.70 3.44 -16.27
C GLU A 37 19.27 4.51 -15.32
N SER A 38 18.62 5.67 -15.21
CA SER A 38 19.05 6.72 -14.29
C SER A 38 18.85 6.33 -12.83
N GLY A 39 17.92 5.41 -12.55
CA GLY A 39 17.49 5.08 -11.21
C GLY A 39 16.83 6.27 -10.50
N GLY A 40 16.67 6.15 -9.19
CA GLY A 40 16.11 7.20 -8.33
C GLY A 40 14.61 7.45 -8.53
N TYR A 41 14.10 8.54 -7.94
CA TYR A 41 12.67 8.86 -7.81
C TYR A 41 12.28 10.28 -8.24
N ASP A 42 13.13 10.97 -9.01
CA ASP A 42 12.91 12.36 -9.41
C ASP A 42 11.95 12.52 -10.59
N ALA A 43 11.77 11.46 -11.41
CA ALA A 43 10.88 11.45 -12.55
C ALA A 43 9.47 10.94 -12.19
N ASP A 44 8.45 11.39 -12.92
CA ASP A 44 7.07 10.91 -12.74
C ASP A 44 6.95 9.40 -13.00
N GLU A 45 7.75 8.87 -13.93
CA GLU A 45 7.78 7.44 -14.27
C GLU A 45 8.62 6.58 -13.30
N ALA A 46 9.21 7.18 -12.27
CA ALA A 46 10.21 6.51 -11.44
C ALA A 46 9.70 5.31 -10.62
N SER A 47 8.38 5.08 -10.58
CA SER A 47 7.81 3.84 -10.01
C SER A 47 8.37 2.56 -10.65
N ILE A 48 8.90 2.63 -11.88
CA ILE A 48 9.58 1.50 -12.53
C ILE A 48 10.83 1.01 -11.75
N ASN A 49 11.49 1.91 -11.03
CA ASN A 49 12.70 1.62 -10.26
C ASN A 49 12.39 0.91 -8.93
N LEU A 50 11.15 1.01 -8.43
CA LEU A 50 10.79 0.51 -7.10
C LEU A 50 11.01 -1.00 -6.95
N SER A 51 10.75 -1.77 -8.00
CA SER A 51 10.85 -3.24 -7.96
C SER A 51 12.29 -3.77 -7.87
N ILE A 52 13.28 -2.94 -8.19
CA ILE A 52 14.70 -3.28 -8.19
C ILE A 52 15.49 -2.52 -7.10
N ASP A 53 14.81 -1.70 -6.30
CA ASP A 53 15.43 -0.93 -5.22
C ASP A 53 15.72 -1.82 -4.00
N GLY A 54 16.97 -2.30 -3.95
CA GLY A 54 17.46 -3.13 -2.85
C GLY A 54 17.50 -2.39 -1.52
N GLU A 55 17.75 -1.08 -1.50
CA GLU A 55 17.85 -0.33 -0.24
C GLU A 55 16.49 -0.20 0.43
N ILE A 56 15.45 0.16 -0.33
CA ILE A 56 14.08 0.21 0.19
C ILE A 56 13.64 -1.18 0.66
N SER A 57 13.92 -2.22 -0.14
CA SER A 57 13.62 -3.59 0.22
C SER A 57 14.27 -4.00 1.55
N ASP A 58 15.57 -3.75 1.71
CA ASP A 58 16.32 -4.10 2.92
C ASP A 58 15.84 -3.32 4.15
N ARG A 59 15.49 -2.04 3.99
CA ARG A 59 14.91 -1.22 5.05
C ARG A 59 13.54 -1.75 5.50
N VAL A 60 12.68 -2.11 4.56
CA VAL A 60 11.37 -2.71 4.85
C VAL A 60 11.54 -4.06 5.54
N ASN A 61 12.41 -4.94 5.01
CA ASN A 61 12.67 -6.25 5.61
C ASN A 61 13.22 -6.14 7.04
N SER A 62 14.09 -5.16 7.29
CA SER A 62 14.62 -4.88 8.63
C SER A 62 13.52 -4.41 9.60
N LEU A 63 12.60 -3.55 9.13
CA LEU A 63 11.45 -3.14 9.93
C LEU A 63 10.51 -4.31 10.24
N VAL A 64 10.24 -5.16 9.25
CA VAL A 64 9.43 -6.36 9.42
C VAL A 64 10.05 -7.29 10.46
N ALA A 65 11.36 -7.55 10.39
CA ALA A 65 12.06 -8.38 11.37
C ALA A 65 11.98 -7.83 12.80
N ARG A 66 11.94 -6.50 12.97
CA ARG A 66 11.82 -5.85 14.27
C ARG A 66 10.38 -5.84 14.82
N LEU A 67 9.41 -5.58 13.96
CA LEU A 67 8.02 -5.31 14.37
C LEU A 67 7.14 -6.55 14.38
N LYS A 68 7.41 -7.52 13.50
CA LYS A 68 6.60 -8.74 13.37
C LYS A 68 6.97 -9.75 14.46
N THR A 69 6.41 -9.54 15.65
CA THR A 69 6.53 -10.46 16.79
C THR A 69 5.27 -11.33 16.93
N ASP A 70 5.32 -12.38 17.75
CA ASP A 70 4.15 -13.22 18.06
C ASP A 70 3.05 -12.46 18.79
N LYS A 71 3.39 -11.31 19.39
CA LYS A 71 2.43 -10.41 20.04
C LYS A 71 1.69 -9.54 19.04
N LEU A 72 2.25 -9.25 17.86
CA LEU A 72 1.66 -8.30 16.93
C LEU A 72 0.29 -8.80 16.44
N LEU A 73 -0.76 -8.08 16.82
CA LEU A 73 -2.15 -8.40 16.50
C LEU A 73 -2.67 -7.55 15.35
N TYR A 74 -2.36 -6.26 15.33
CA TYR A 74 -2.96 -5.29 14.42
C TYR A 74 -1.91 -4.35 13.80
N ILE A 75 -2.09 -4.04 12.52
CA ILE A 75 -1.44 -2.95 11.82
C ILE A 75 -2.54 -2.00 11.37
N ILE A 76 -2.54 -0.78 11.91
CA ILE A 76 -3.47 0.26 11.49
C ILE A 76 -2.76 1.11 10.45
N VAL A 77 -3.26 1.09 9.22
CA VAL A 77 -2.78 1.92 8.13
C VAL A 77 -3.68 3.15 8.03
N VAL A 78 -3.10 4.34 8.27
CA VAL A 78 -3.77 5.63 8.11
C VAL A 78 -3.25 6.28 6.84
N GLY A 79 -4.13 6.48 5.86
CA GLY A 79 -3.78 7.07 4.57
C GLY A 79 -4.92 6.92 3.57
N ILE A 80 -5.05 7.86 2.64
CA ILE A 80 -6.10 7.86 1.61
C ILE A 80 -5.50 7.77 0.20
N GLY A 81 -6.27 7.24 -0.76
CA GLY A 81 -5.88 7.15 -2.16
C GLY A 81 -4.68 6.25 -2.38
N GLY A 82 -3.65 6.76 -3.07
CA GLY A 82 -2.42 6.01 -3.36
C GLY A 82 -1.67 5.52 -2.11
N SER A 83 -1.85 6.20 -0.97
CA SER A 83 -1.27 5.79 0.33
C SER A 83 -1.91 4.55 0.94
N ASN A 84 -3.01 4.04 0.38
CA ASN A 84 -3.76 2.91 0.93
C ASN A 84 -4.13 1.85 -0.13
N LEU A 85 -4.71 2.28 -1.26
CA LEU A 85 -5.38 1.38 -2.20
C LEU A 85 -4.49 0.27 -2.76
N GLY A 86 -3.20 0.55 -3.02
CA GLY A 86 -2.25 -0.47 -3.49
C GLY A 86 -2.02 -1.57 -2.45
N THR A 87 -1.72 -1.18 -1.21
CA THR A 87 -1.54 -2.11 -0.09
C THR A 87 -2.81 -2.91 0.18
N LYS A 88 -3.96 -2.26 0.17
CA LYS A 88 -5.27 -2.89 0.36
C LYS A 88 -5.58 -3.91 -0.73
N ALA A 89 -5.33 -3.58 -2.01
CA ALA A 89 -5.55 -4.49 -3.13
C ALA A 89 -4.70 -5.76 -3.03
N ILE A 90 -3.42 -5.65 -2.65
CA ILE A 90 -2.56 -6.81 -2.43
C ILE A 90 -3.03 -7.63 -1.24
N TYR A 91 -3.32 -6.98 -0.11
CA TYR A 91 -3.78 -7.65 1.10
C TYR A 91 -5.08 -8.45 0.86
N GLU A 92 -6.07 -7.81 0.24
CA GLU A 92 -7.35 -8.45 -0.11
C GLU A 92 -7.19 -9.53 -1.19
N GLY A 93 -6.29 -9.33 -2.16
CA GLY A 93 -5.99 -10.32 -3.20
C GLY A 93 -5.34 -11.59 -2.64
N VAL A 94 -4.52 -11.47 -1.60
CA VAL A 94 -3.81 -12.60 -0.98
C VAL A 94 -4.64 -13.27 0.12
N PHE A 95 -5.32 -12.49 0.97
CA PHE A 95 -6.00 -13.01 2.16
C PHE A 95 -7.53 -12.99 2.07
N GLY A 96 -8.09 -12.30 1.09
CA GLY A 96 -9.53 -12.08 0.94
C GLY A 96 -10.04 -10.89 1.76
N GLN A 97 -11.12 -10.27 1.29
CA GLN A 97 -11.76 -9.12 1.95
C GLN A 97 -12.29 -9.45 3.35
N ALA A 98 -12.71 -10.71 3.56
CA ALA A 98 -13.26 -11.17 4.84
C ALA A 98 -12.18 -11.51 5.88
N ASP A 99 -10.88 -11.35 5.57
CA ASP A 99 -9.82 -11.71 6.51
C ASP A 99 -9.91 -10.92 7.83
N VAL A 100 -10.48 -9.72 7.84
CA VAL A 100 -10.72 -8.94 9.07
C VAL A 100 -11.56 -9.72 10.11
N TYR A 101 -12.43 -10.63 9.68
CA TYR A 101 -13.25 -11.47 10.56
C TYR A 101 -12.58 -12.78 10.99
N ASN A 102 -11.44 -13.14 10.38
CA ASN A 102 -10.72 -14.37 10.69
C ASN A 102 -9.94 -14.23 12.00
N LYS A 103 -10.25 -15.05 13.01
CA LYS A 103 -9.64 -14.98 14.35
C LYS A 103 -8.24 -15.62 14.47
N ILE A 104 -7.85 -16.44 13.49
CA ILE A 104 -6.62 -17.24 13.53
C ILE A 104 -5.44 -16.45 12.96
N ARG A 105 -5.61 -15.81 11.80
CA ARG A 105 -4.49 -15.18 11.10
C ARG A 105 -4.13 -13.83 11.75
N ARG A 106 -2.87 -13.66 12.15
CA ARG A 106 -2.31 -12.42 12.70
C ARG A 106 -1.00 -12.05 11.98
N PRO A 107 -0.64 -10.76 11.91
CA PRO A 107 -1.43 -9.60 12.33
C PRO A 107 -2.48 -9.18 11.28
N LYS A 108 -3.60 -8.59 11.72
CA LYS A 108 -4.61 -7.98 10.84
C LYS A 108 -4.19 -6.60 10.37
N ILE A 109 -4.48 -6.25 9.11
CA ILE A 109 -4.33 -4.88 8.63
C ILE A 109 -5.70 -4.21 8.58
N ILE A 110 -5.82 -3.04 9.21
CA ILE A 110 -7.02 -2.20 9.21
C ILE A 110 -6.68 -0.91 8.49
N PHE A 111 -7.45 -0.59 7.47
CA PHE A 111 -7.22 0.59 6.63
C PHE A 111 -8.18 1.71 7.03
N VAL A 112 -7.63 2.84 7.46
CA VAL A 112 -8.36 4.03 7.90
C VAL A 112 -8.07 5.16 6.91
N ASP A 113 -8.96 5.32 5.94
CA ASP A 113 -8.76 6.18 4.76
C ASP A 113 -9.80 7.29 4.59
N THR A 114 -10.86 7.29 5.41
CA THR A 114 -11.93 8.30 5.39
C THR A 114 -12.27 8.73 6.80
N LEU A 115 -13.10 9.77 6.96
CA LEU A 115 -13.59 10.24 8.25
C LEU A 115 -14.83 9.43 8.72
N ASN A 116 -14.75 8.11 8.60
CA ASN A 116 -15.84 7.23 9.04
C ASN A 116 -15.80 7.06 10.56
N HIS A 117 -16.71 7.74 11.26
CA HIS A 117 -16.82 7.66 12.72
C HIS A 117 -16.99 6.24 13.27
N GLY A 118 -17.73 5.38 12.56
CA GLY A 118 -17.93 3.99 12.98
C GLY A 118 -16.61 3.23 12.95
N LEU A 119 -15.86 3.30 11.85
CA LEU A 119 -14.55 2.68 11.73
C LEU A 119 -13.55 3.20 12.78
N ILE A 120 -13.51 4.52 12.99
CA ILE A 120 -12.64 5.12 14.01
C ILE A 120 -12.99 4.60 15.40
N SER A 121 -14.28 4.51 15.72
CA SER A 121 -14.75 3.99 17.02
C SER A 121 -14.34 2.53 17.22
N GLU A 122 -14.46 1.69 16.18
CA GLU A 122 -14.00 0.30 16.22
C GLU A 122 -12.48 0.21 16.42
N VAL A 123 -11.71 1.07 15.75
CA VAL A 123 -10.25 1.15 15.94
C VAL A 123 -9.92 1.55 17.38
N GLN A 124 -10.63 2.52 17.97
CA GLN A 124 -10.43 2.90 19.37
C GLN A 124 -10.79 1.78 20.35
N ASN A 125 -11.83 0.99 20.04
CA ASN A 125 -12.18 -0.20 20.82
C ASN A 125 -11.13 -1.31 20.70
N ILE A 126 -10.51 -1.48 19.53
CA ILE A 126 -9.38 -2.39 19.37
C ILE A 126 -8.19 -1.90 20.21
N ILE A 127 -7.89 -0.60 20.16
CA ILE A 127 -6.80 0.00 20.94
C ILE A 127 -7.04 -0.19 22.44
N SER A 128 -8.27 0.02 22.94
CA SER A 128 -8.56 -0.14 24.38
C SER A 128 -8.41 -1.58 24.89
N GLN A 129 -8.35 -2.55 23.99
CA GLN A 129 -8.17 -3.98 24.30
C GLN A 129 -6.71 -4.44 24.22
N ILE A 130 -5.78 -3.59 23.78
CA ILE A 130 -4.36 -3.96 23.76
C ILE A 130 -3.81 -4.00 25.19
N GLU A 131 -3.03 -5.03 25.49
CA GLU A 131 -2.40 -5.23 26.79
C GLU A 131 -0.98 -4.66 26.81
N VAL A 132 -0.28 -4.75 25.67
CA VAL A 132 1.10 -4.25 25.53
C VAL A 132 1.32 -3.53 24.20
N PRO A 133 2.21 -2.52 24.13
CA PRO A 133 2.42 -1.72 22.91
C PRO A 133 2.80 -2.52 21.68
N GLU A 134 3.46 -3.69 21.84
CA GLU A 134 3.89 -4.53 20.72
C GLU A 134 2.75 -5.25 19.99
N GLU A 135 1.51 -5.19 20.52
CA GLU A 135 0.34 -5.77 19.87
C GLU A 135 -0.17 -4.95 18.68
N ILE A 136 0.27 -3.69 18.54
CA ILE A 136 -0.22 -2.77 17.52
C ILE A 136 0.91 -2.00 16.84
N VAL A 137 0.80 -1.86 15.52
CA VAL A 137 1.63 -0.94 14.74
C VAL A 137 0.73 0.08 14.08
N LEU A 138 0.99 1.36 14.34
CA LEU A 138 0.38 2.47 13.61
C LEU A 138 1.30 2.88 12.45
N ASN A 139 0.81 2.76 11.22
CA ASN A 139 1.52 3.14 10.01
C ASN A 139 0.78 4.31 9.33
N VAL A 140 1.34 5.51 9.40
CA VAL A 140 0.74 6.73 8.85
C VAL A 140 1.45 7.09 7.55
N ILE A 141 0.69 7.20 6.46
CA ILE A 141 1.24 7.38 5.11
C ILE A 141 0.60 8.61 4.45
N THR A 142 1.36 9.70 4.36
CA THR A 142 0.97 10.92 3.65
C THR A 142 2.17 11.54 2.95
N LYS A 143 2.03 11.87 1.66
CA LYS A 143 3.09 12.52 0.87
C LYS A 143 3.29 13.98 1.28
N SER A 144 2.20 14.73 1.39
CA SER A 144 2.26 16.17 1.68
C SER A 144 2.36 16.47 3.18
N GLY A 145 2.01 15.51 4.05
CA GLY A 145 1.88 15.76 5.48
C GLY A 145 0.67 16.62 5.85
N THR A 146 -0.17 17.00 4.87
CA THR A 146 -1.27 17.96 5.03
C THR A 146 -2.63 17.39 4.60
N THR A 147 -2.69 16.08 4.32
CA THR A 147 -3.94 15.41 3.94
C THR A 147 -4.89 15.36 5.12
N THR A 148 -5.98 16.12 5.06
CA THR A 148 -6.92 16.34 6.18
C THR A 148 -7.39 15.04 6.82
N GLU A 149 -7.86 14.08 6.03
CA GLU A 149 -8.36 12.80 6.53
C GLU A 149 -7.27 12.02 7.27
N SER A 150 -6.05 12.02 6.73
CA SER A 150 -4.92 11.30 7.34
C SER A 150 -4.46 11.94 8.64
N ILE A 151 -4.40 13.28 8.71
CA ILE A 151 -4.01 13.99 9.93
C ILE A 151 -5.06 13.81 11.02
N VAL A 152 -6.34 14.04 10.72
CA VAL A 152 -7.42 13.93 11.70
C VAL A 152 -7.49 12.50 12.25
N ASN A 153 -7.43 11.49 11.38
CA ASN A 153 -7.41 10.10 11.82
C ASN A 153 -6.16 9.77 12.66
N PHE A 154 -4.99 10.27 12.27
CA PHE A 154 -3.77 10.11 13.04
C PHE A 154 -3.91 10.71 14.44
N GLU A 155 -4.37 11.96 14.57
CA GLU A 155 -4.51 12.62 15.87
C GLU A 155 -5.44 11.84 16.81
N ILE A 156 -6.62 11.43 16.32
CA ILE A 156 -7.59 10.68 17.14
C ILE A 156 -7.01 9.33 17.59
N ILE A 157 -6.37 8.60 16.68
CA ILE A 157 -5.81 7.27 16.94
C ILE A 157 -4.60 7.38 17.87
N PHE A 158 -3.73 8.34 17.63
CA PHE A 158 -2.53 8.57 18.44
C PHE A 158 -2.87 8.97 19.88
N GLU A 159 -3.86 9.85 20.07
CA GLU A 159 -4.35 10.19 21.42
C GLU A 159 -4.98 8.99 22.13
N SER A 160 -5.55 8.02 21.39
CA SER A 160 -6.06 6.78 21.97
C SER A 160 -4.92 5.86 22.42
N LEU A 161 -3.84 5.78 21.63
CA LEU A 161 -2.65 4.98 21.96
C LEU A 161 -1.87 5.51 23.16
N LYS A 162 -1.79 6.83 23.36
CA LYS A 162 -1.08 7.45 24.51
C LYS A 162 -1.60 7.05 25.90
N LYS A 163 -2.78 6.45 25.96
CA LYS A 163 -3.40 6.00 27.21
C LYS A 163 -2.87 4.63 27.66
N HIS A 164 -2.05 3.98 26.84
CA HIS A 164 -1.36 2.72 27.08
C HIS A 164 0.17 2.94 27.11
#